data_AF-A0A535F8G4-F1
#
_entry.id   AF-A0A535F8G4-F1
#
_cell.length_a   1.000
_cell.length_b   1.000
_cell.length_c   1.000
_cell.angle_alpha   90.00
_cell.angle_beta   90.00
_cell.angle_gamma   90.00
#
_symmetry.space_group_name_H-M   'P 1'
#
loop_
_entity.id
_entity.type
_entity.pdbx_description
1 polymer ?
#
loop_
_entity_poly.entity_id
_entity_poly.type
_entity_poly.pdbx_seq_one_letter_code
_entity_poly.pdbx_strand_id
1 'polypeptide(L)'
;MYEPSFRPKAITQNFSKKWKSIALAVLGLALIVSGVCIMLPHLQAVQAARTGVAGDWSMYMHDVGRSGYNKAETIINRTSAPNLKVHWTYPGGGMIFSQPVVANGLIYWGSFDGYEHATDLNGNLVWQQNLGSRTTCAPVSPLGVVSTAAVSTVTINGTATSVVFVGGGDDHLYALDASSGSII
;
A
#
# COMPACT_ATOMS: atom_id res chain seq x y z
N MET A 1 -9.51 -78.41 20.65
CA MET A 1 -9.20 -77.45 19.57
C MET A 1 -8.05 -76.59 20.04
N TYR A 2 -6.92 -76.64 19.33
CA TYR A 2 -5.69 -75.90 19.63
C TYR A 2 -5.66 -74.70 18.68
N GLU A 3 -5.63 -73.47 19.18
CA GLU A 3 -5.49 -72.28 18.35
C GLU A 3 -4.08 -71.71 18.56
N PRO A 4 -3.24 -71.57 17.51
CA PRO A 4 -1.89 -71.05 17.67
C PRO A 4 -1.93 -69.51 17.67
N SER A 5 -1.46 -68.90 18.76
CA SER A 5 -1.31 -67.45 18.87
C SER A 5 -0.25 -66.92 17.90
N PHE A 6 -0.65 -66.11 16.92
CA PHE A 6 0.24 -65.44 15.97
C PHE A 6 0.67 -64.09 16.56
N ARG A 7 1.95 -63.92 16.91
CA ARG A 7 2.51 -62.60 17.26
C ARG A 7 3.29 -62.05 16.07
N PRO A 8 2.89 -60.94 15.44
CA PRO A 8 3.70 -60.31 14.41
C PRO A 8 4.96 -59.68 15.02
N LYS A 9 6.13 -59.95 14.43
CA LYS A 9 7.37 -59.24 14.78
C LYS A 9 7.31 -57.83 14.18
N ALA A 10 7.44 -56.82 15.02
CA ALA A 10 7.56 -55.43 14.59
C ALA A 10 8.88 -55.22 13.84
N ILE A 11 8.81 -54.89 12.54
CA ILE A 11 9.95 -54.45 11.74
C ILE A 11 10.20 -52.98 12.10
N THR A 12 11.18 -52.72 12.94
CA THR A 12 11.65 -51.35 13.23
C THR A 12 12.60 -50.91 12.11
N GLN A 13 12.14 -50.03 11.23
CA GLN A 13 12.96 -49.37 10.21
C GLN A 13 13.95 -48.42 10.88
N ASN A 14 15.19 -48.86 11.08
CA ASN A 14 16.29 -48.04 11.60
C ASN A 14 16.80 -47.09 10.50
N PHE A 15 16.11 -45.96 10.30
CA PHE A 15 16.66 -44.86 9.52
C PHE A 15 17.93 -44.34 10.21
N SER A 16 19.09 -44.59 9.59
CA SER A 16 20.37 -44.28 10.20
C SER A 16 20.50 -42.77 10.47
N LYS A 17 21.17 -42.42 11.59
CA LYS A 17 21.29 -41.04 12.09
C LYS A 17 21.72 -40.04 11.00
N LYS A 18 22.55 -40.48 10.04
CA LYS A 18 23.01 -39.67 8.90
C LYS A 18 21.87 -39.12 8.04
N TRP A 19 20.83 -39.92 7.77
CA TRP A 19 19.70 -39.49 6.93
C TRP A 19 18.78 -38.51 7.67
N LYS A 20 18.67 -38.64 9.00
CA LYS A 20 17.96 -37.65 9.84
C LYS A 20 18.69 -36.31 9.83
N SER A 21 20.02 -36.31 9.91
CA SER A 21 20.83 -35.08 9.84
C SER A 21 20.74 -34.40 8.48
N ILE A 22 20.72 -35.15 7.37
CA ILE A 22 20.55 -34.59 6.02
C ILE A 22 19.15 -33.99 5.84
N ALA A 23 18.10 -34.70 6.27
CA ALA A 23 16.73 -34.20 6.19
C ALA A 23 16.54 -32.90 7.01
N LEU A 24 17.12 -32.82 8.21
CA LEU A 24 17.07 -31.62 9.05
C LEU A 24 17.83 -30.44 8.42
N ALA A 25 18.97 -30.69 7.78
CA ALA A 25 19.73 -29.64 7.10
C ALA A 25 18.97 -29.07 5.88
N VAL A 26 18.32 -29.93 5.09
CA VAL A 26 17.52 -29.51 3.93
C VAL A 26 16.28 -28.72 4.36
N LEU A 27 15.59 -29.16 5.42
CA LEU A 27 14.46 -28.42 6.02
C LEU A 27 14.89 -27.06 6.57
N GLY A 28 16.04 -26.99 7.25
CA GLY A 28 16.61 -25.73 7.73
C GLY A 28 16.92 -24.76 6.59
N LEU A 29 17.54 -25.26 5.51
CA LEU A 29 17.84 -24.44 4.33
C LEU A 29 16.55 -23.94 3.64
N ALA A 30 15.53 -24.79 3.51
CA ALA A 30 14.24 -24.42 2.91
C ALA A 30 13.49 -23.37 3.75
N LEU A 31 13.55 -23.43 5.08
CA LEU A 31 12.97 -22.43 5.96
C LEU A 31 13.72 -21.08 5.87
N ILE A 32 15.05 -21.11 5.73
CA ILE A 32 15.85 -19.90 5.52
C ILE A 32 15.53 -19.27 4.17
N VAL A 33 15.46 -20.06 3.09
CA VAL A 33 15.11 -19.56 1.75
C VAL A 33 13.68 -19.01 1.72
N SER A 34 12.72 -19.70 2.35
CA SER A 34 11.34 -19.22 2.49
C SER A 34 11.28 -17.92 3.30
N GLY A 35 11.99 -17.85 4.43
CA GLY A 35 12.09 -16.63 5.24
C GLY A 35 12.70 -15.46 4.48
N VAL A 36 13.75 -15.71 3.68
CA VAL A 36 14.38 -14.70 2.83
C VAL A 36 13.44 -14.24 1.70
N CYS A 37 12.72 -15.16 1.05
CA CYS A 37 11.75 -14.84 -0.01
C CYS A 37 10.50 -14.09 0.50
N ILE A 38 10.12 -14.28 1.76
CA ILE A 38 9.03 -13.52 2.40
C ILE A 38 9.53 -12.13 2.85
N MET A 39 10.77 -12.02 3.34
CA MET A 39 11.33 -10.75 3.83
C MET A 39 11.81 -9.80 2.73
N LEU A 40 12.21 -10.31 1.56
CA LEU A 40 12.66 -9.49 0.41
C LEU A 40 11.60 -8.50 -0.12
N PRO A 41 10.31 -8.86 -0.31
CA PRO A 41 9.27 -7.90 -0.66
C PRO A 41 8.95 -6.92 0.48
N HIS A 42 9.15 -7.30 1.75
CA HIS A 42 9.00 -6.38 2.88
C HIS A 42 10.14 -5.36 2.97
N LEU A 43 11.38 -5.72 2.64
CA LEU A 43 12.50 -4.76 2.63
C LEU A 43 12.35 -3.69 1.54
N GLN A 44 11.71 -4.00 0.41
CA GLN A 44 11.42 -3.01 -0.63
C GLN A 44 10.33 -2.02 -0.20
N ALA A 45 9.39 -2.44 0.65
CA ALA A 45 8.39 -1.56 1.25
C ALA A 45 8.96 -0.68 2.38
N VAL A 46 9.93 -1.18 3.16
CA VAL A 46 10.55 -0.44 4.29
C VAL A 46 11.41 0.75 3.82
N GLN A 47 11.85 0.77 2.56
CA GLN A 47 12.62 1.89 2.01
C GLN A 47 11.74 3.13 1.68
N ALA A 48 10.43 3.07 1.92
CA ALA A 48 9.46 4.13 1.60
C ALA A 48 9.26 5.18 2.71
N ALA A 49 10.07 5.21 3.77
CA ALA A 49 10.14 6.36 4.67
C ALA A 49 11.16 7.39 4.15
N ARG A 50 10.92 7.95 2.97
CA ARG A 50 11.65 9.13 2.52
C ARG A 50 10.94 10.33 3.13
N THR A 51 11.61 11.04 4.04
CA THR A 51 11.19 12.41 4.42
C THR A 51 10.94 13.21 3.15
N GLY A 52 9.84 13.97 3.12
CA GLY A 52 9.29 14.63 1.93
C GLY A 52 10.34 15.03 0.91
N VAL A 53 10.26 14.44 -0.27
CA VAL A 53 11.21 14.70 -1.35
C VAL A 53 11.00 16.14 -1.81
N ALA A 54 12.08 16.83 -2.20
CA ALA A 54 11.98 18.17 -2.77
C ALA A 54 10.98 18.14 -3.95
N GLY A 55 9.82 18.78 -3.77
CA GLY A 55 8.74 18.84 -4.76
C GLY A 55 7.50 18.01 -4.45
N ASP A 56 7.44 17.29 -3.32
CA ASP A 56 6.21 16.66 -2.86
C ASP A 56 5.07 17.69 -2.69
N TRP A 57 3.86 17.29 -3.02
CA TRP A 57 2.62 18.06 -2.87
C TRP A 57 1.73 17.32 -1.89
N SER A 58 2.09 17.35 -0.60
CA SER A 58 1.54 16.46 0.41
C SER A 58 0.17 16.85 0.96
N MET A 59 -0.39 17.98 0.54
CA MET A 59 -1.70 18.46 1.01
C MET A 59 -2.37 19.40 0.01
N TYR A 60 -3.63 19.73 0.27
CA TYR A 60 -4.38 20.75 -0.46
C TYR A 60 -3.58 22.04 -0.62
N MET A 61 -3.44 22.51 -1.87
CA MET A 61 -2.70 23.73 -2.21
C MET A 61 -1.22 23.76 -1.75
N HIS A 62 -0.56 22.60 -1.77
CA HIS A 62 0.89 22.37 -1.59
C HIS A 62 1.42 22.54 -0.16
N ASP A 63 1.10 23.64 0.51
CA ASP A 63 1.64 23.98 1.82
C ASP A 63 0.60 24.56 2.78
N VAL A 64 0.98 24.73 4.04
CA VAL A 64 0.12 25.26 5.11
C VAL A 64 -0.39 26.68 4.83
N GLY A 65 0.31 27.45 3.98
CA GLY A 65 -0.11 28.76 3.50
C GLY A 65 -1.05 28.69 2.30
N ARG A 66 -1.31 27.49 1.75
CA ARG A 66 -2.14 27.24 0.58
C ARG A 66 -1.66 28.00 -0.65
N SER A 67 -0.35 28.07 -0.85
CA SER A 67 0.23 28.87 -1.93
C SER A 67 -0.15 28.37 -3.32
N GLY A 68 -0.44 27.07 -3.47
CA GLY A 68 -0.59 26.43 -4.78
C GLY A 68 0.68 26.50 -5.63
N TYR A 69 1.85 26.65 -5.00
CA TYR A 69 3.11 26.88 -5.67
C TYR A 69 4.21 25.92 -5.19
N ASN A 70 4.73 25.13 -6.12
CA ASN A 70 5.87 24.25 -5.88
C ASN A 70 7.16 24.85 -6.43
N LYS A 71 8.05 25.31 -5.54
CA LYS A 71 9.33 25.92 -5.93
C LYS A 71 10.33 24.91 -6.50
N ALA A 72 10.20 23.62 -6.19
CA ALA A 72 11.12 22.60 -6.68
C ALA A 72 10.86 22.23 -8.16
N GLU A 73 9.67 22.52 -8.68
CA GLU A 73 9.33 22.29 -10.08
C GLU A 73 10.07 23.28 -10.98
N THR A 74 10.88 22.76 -11.90
CA THR A 74 11.73 23.57 -12.81
C THR A 74 11.73 23.07 -14.25
N ILE A 75 11.10 21.93 -14.53
CA ILE A 75 11.11 21.25 -15.83
C ILE A 75 10.06 21.88 -16.75
N ILE A 76 8.84 22.07 -16.23
CA ILE A 76 7.74 22.71 -16.96
C ILE A 76 7.85 24.23 -16.82
N ASN A 77 8.05 24.90 -17.95
CA ASN A 77 8.18 26.35 -18.04
C ASN A 77 7.57 26.85 -19.36
N ARG A 78 7.63 28.17 -19.62
CA ARG A 78 7.03 28.79 -20.82
C ARG A 78 7.49 28.17 -22.15
N THR A 79 8.71 27.63 -22.20
CA THR A 79 9.28 27.03 -23.42
C THR A 79 8.97 25.55 -23.57
N SER A 80 8.86 24.81 -22.46
CA SER A 80 8.55 23.37 -22.48
C SER A 80 7.05 23.07 -22.45
N ALA A 81 6.22 23.94 -21.85
CA ALA A 81 4.78 23.74 -21.72
C ALA A 81 4.03 23.49 -23.05
N PRO A 82 4.35 24.18 -24.17
CA PRO A 82 3.70 23.90 -25.46
C PRO A 82 3.94 22.48 -26.00
N ASN A 83 4.96 21.77 -25.49
CA ASN A 83 5.32 20.42 -25.95
C ASN A 83 4.76 19.31 -25.03
N LEU A 84 3.95 19.66 -24.03
CA LEU A 84 3.36 18.68 -23.14
C LEU A 84 2.40 17.77 -23.90
N LYS A 85 2.44 16.49 -23.55
CA LYS A 85 1.52 15.45 -24.01
C LYS A 85 1.06 14.65 -22.80
N VAL A 86 -0.11 14.04 -22.92
CA VAL A 86 -0.60 13.09 -21.91
C VAL A 86 0.45 12.00 -21.71
N HIS A 87 0.88 11.82 -20.46
CA HIS A 87 1.84 10.76 -20.11
C HIS A 87 1.10 9.43 -19.90
N TRP A 88 0.03 9.45 -19.10
CA TRP A 88 -0.84 8.30 -18.83
C TRP A 88 -2.25 8.76 -18.43
N THR A 89 -3.21 7.83 -18.43
CA THR A 89 -4.57 8.01 -17.89
C THR A 89 -4.97 6.80 -17.06
N TYR A 90 -5.85 7.00 -16.08
CA TYR A 90 -6.39 5.94 -15.22
C TYR A 90 -7.92 6.05 -15.11
N PRO A 91 -8.68 4.95 -15.25
CA PRO A 91 -10.13 4.97 -15.09
C PRO A 91 -10.51 5.06 -13.60
N GLY A 92 -11.02 6.22 -13.18
CA GLY A 92 -11.28 6.55 -11.77
C GLY A 92 -12.49 5.89 -11.10
N GLY A 93 -13.28 5.07 -11.81
CA GLY A 93 -14.47 4.38 -11.29
C GLY A 93 -15.69 5.27 -10.97
N GLY A 94 -15.46 6.53 -10.61
CA GLY A 94 -16.45 7.57 -10.32
C GLY A 94 -15.93 8.97 -10.62
N MET A 95 -16.72 9.99 -10.28
CA MET A 95 -16.26 11.38 -10.38
C MET A 95 -15.13 11.64 -9.38
N ILE A 96 -14.11 12.38 -9.81
CA ILE A 96 -12.98 12.77 -8.97
C ILE A 96 -13.11 14.28 -8.69
N PHE A 97 -13.41 14.62 -7.44
CA PHE A 97 -13.44 16.01 -6.96
C PHE A 97 -12.24 16.37 -6.09
N SER A 98 -11.56 15.36 -5.54
CA SER A 98 -10.36 15.53 -4.74
C SER A 98 -9.23 16.13 -5.58
N GLN A 99 -8.39 16.96 -4.97
CA GLN A 99 -7.09 17.28 -5.56
C GLN A 99 -6.16 16.10 -5.31
N PRO A 100 -5.54 15.50 -6.34
CA PRO A 100 -4.52 14.48 -6.12
C PRO A 100 -3.36 15.04 -5.29
N VAL A 101 -2.87 14.23 -4.36
CA VAL A 101 -1.77 14.56 -3.46
C VAL A 101 -0.59 13.67 -3.79
N VAL A 102 0.62 14.23 -3.85
CA VAL A 102 1.82 13.47 -4.21
C VAL A 102 2.79 13.52 -3.05
N ALA A 103 3.12 12.35 -2.51
CA ALA A 103 4.11 12.22 -1.43
C ALA A 103 4.75 10.84 -1.49
N ASN A 104 6.03 10.75 -1.10
CA ASN A 104 6.77 9.49 -1.01
C ASN A 104 6.78 8.65 -2.32
N GLY A 105 6.65 9.31 -3.48
CA GLY A 105 6.62 8.64 -4.79
C GLY A 105 5.27 8.01 -5.16
N LEU A 106 4.20 8.30 -4.41
CA LEU A 106 2.84 7.86 -4.69
C LEU A 106 1.92 9.06 -4.92
N ILE A 107 0.87 8.83 -5.69
CA ILE A 107 -0.23 9.77 -5.96
C ILE A 107 -1.47 9.24 -5.26
N TYR A 108 -1.99 10.00 -4.29
CA TYR A 108 -3.17 9.69 -3.50
C TYR A 108 -4.37 10.46 -4.04
N TRP A 109 -5.49 9.78 -4.26
CA TRP A 109 -6.70 10.39 -4.80
C TRP A 109 -7.94 9.58 -4.46
N GLY A 110 -9.02 10.30 -4.16
CA GLY A 110 -10.33 9.75 -3.82
C GLY A 110 -11.37 9.97 -4.90
N SER A 111 -12.32 9.02 -5.00
CA SER A 111 -13.37 9.01 -6.02
C SER A 111 -14.76 8.77 -5.42
N PHE A 112 -15.79 9.19 -6.17
CA PHE A 112 -17.20 9.00 -5.79
C PHE A 112 -17.63 7.53 -5.72
N ASP A 113 -16.84 6.60 -6.25
CA ASP A 113 -17.06 5.17 -6.10
C ASP A 113 -16.82 4.65 -4.66
N GLY A 114 -16.32 5.51 -3.77
CA GLY A 114 -16.13 5.24 -2.36
C GLY A 114 -14.71 4.81 -2.00
N TYR A 115 -13.78 4.87 -2.96
CA TYR A 115 -12.41 4.46 -2.70
C TYR A 115 -11.45 5.65 -2.63
N GLU A 116 -10.50 5.53 -1.70
CA GLU A 116 -9.23 6.25 -1.73
C GLU A 116 -8.18 5.32 -2.35
N HIS A 117 -7.42 5.82 -3.31
CA HIS A 117 -6.41 5.06 -4.05
C HIS A 117 -5.03 5.66 -3.89
N ALA A 118 -4.01 4.82 -4.03
CA ALA A 118 -2.67 5.25 -4.37
C ALA A 118 -2.21 4.61 -5.68
N THR A 119 -1.66 5.43 -6.57
CA THR A 119 -0.95 4.98 -7.77
C THR A 119 0.52 5.37 -7.71
N ASP A 120 1.37 4.65 -8.43
CA ASP A 120 2.74 5.11 -8.68
C ASP A 120 2.74 6.30 -9.65
N LEU A 121 3.91 6.89 -9.90
CA LEU A 121 4.07 8.03 -10.81
C LEU A 121 3.80 7.71 -12.29
N ASN A 122 3.70 6.42 -12.65
CA ASN A 122 3.36 5.95 -13.99
C ASN A 122 1.86 5.61 -14.13
N GLY A 123 1.07 5.81 -13.07
CA GLY A 123 -0.37 5.54 -13.06
C GLY A 123 -0.74 4.09 -12.75
N ASN A 124 0.19 3.25 -12.30
CA ASN A 124 -0.14 1.89 -11.88
C ASN A 124 -0.76 1.92 -10.49
N LEU A 125 -1.86 1.19 -10.29
CA LEU A 125 -2.48 1.04 -8.97
C LEU A 125 -1.51 0.32 -8.02
N VAL A 126 -1.28 0.93 -6.85
CA VAL A 126 -0.49 0.34 -5.76
C VAL A 126 -1.42 -0.23 -4.70
N TRP A 127 -2.41 0.55 -4.25
CA TRP A 127 -3.45 0.10 -3.35
C TRP A 127 -4.75 0.88 -3.54
N GLN A 128 -5.86 0.28 -3.10
CA GLN A 128 -7.16 0.94 -2.98
C GLN A 128 -7.82 0.55 -1.65
N GLN A 129 -8.47 1.50 -0.99
CA GLN A 129 -9.17 1.29 0.26
C GLN A 129 -10.60 1.82 0.15
N ASN A 130 -11.58 0.94 0.40
CA ASN A 130 -12.99 1.34 0.44
C ASN A 130 -13.26 2.10 1.73
N LEU A 131 -13.60 3.39 1.60
CA LEU A 131 -13.98 4.31 2.69
C LEU A 131 -15.48 4.65 2.62
N GLY A 132 -16.23 3.80 1.94
CA GLY A 132 -17.67 3.83 1.83
C GLY A 132 -18.21 4.99 0.99
N SER A 133 -19.52 5.01 0.88
CA SER A 133 -20.25 6.06 0.17
C SER A 133 -21.62 6.27 0.79
N ARG A 134 -22.16 7.47 0.58
CA ARG A 134 -23.50 7.84 1.04
C ARG A 134 -24.44 8.01 -0.14
N THR A 135 -25.63 7.45 -0.01
CA THR A 135 -26.66 7.48 -1.06
C THR A 135 -27.71 8.58 -0.86
N THR A 136 -27.65 9.34 0.25
CA THR A 136 -28.76 10.19 0.71
C THR A 136 -28.76 11.61 0.15
N CYS A 137 -27.74 12.03 -0.62
CA CYS A 137 -27.64 13.38 -1.18
C CYS A 137 -28.05 13.37 -2.66
N ALA A 138 -29.31 13.67 -2.98
CA ALA A 138 -29.72 13.95 -4.37
C ALA A 138 -29.26 15.36 -4.77
N PRO A 139 -28.80 15.62 -6.02
CA PRO A 139 -28.88 14.76 -7.21
C PRO A 139 -27.64 13.91 -7.52
N VAL A 140 -26.56 14.01 -6.73
CA VAL A 140 -25.29 13.30 -6.94
C VAL A 140 -25.17 12.17 -5.91
N SER A 141 -25.53 10.96 -6.33
CA SER A 141 -25.53 9.76 -5.47
C SER A 141 -25.03 8.56 -6.27
N PRO A 142 -24.12 7.75 -5.72
CA PRO A 142 -23.50 7.85 -4.39
C PRO A 142 -22.41 8.93 -4.31
N LEU A 143 -22.21 9.50 -3.10
CA LEU A 143 -21.05 10.33 -2.76
C LEU A 143 -20.03 9.48 -2.00
N GLY A 144 -18.95 9.10 -2.69
CA GLY A 144 -17.79 8.42 -2.12
C GLY A 144 -16.79 9.38 -1.48
N VAL A 145 -15.50 9.15 -1.73
CA VAL A 145 -14.41 9.98 -1.21
C VAL A 145 -14.29 11.25 -2.03
N VAL A 146 -14.69 12.38 -1.43
CA VAL A 146 -14.67 13.70 -2.08
C VAL A 146 -13.62 14.65 -1.51
N SER A 147 -13.06 14.30 -0.35
CA SER A 147 -12.10 15.13 0.36
C SER A 147 -10.71 15.04 -0.29
N THR A 148 -9.93 16.12 -0.20
CA THR A 148 -8.51 16.09 -0.56
C THR A 148 -7.74 15.55 0.64
N ALA A 149 -6.94 14.50 0.43
CA ALA A 149 -6.12 13.91 1.47
C ALA A 149 -5.02 14.87 1.97
N ALA A 150 -4.41 14.53 3.10
CA ALA A 150 -3.16 15.12 3.56
C ALA A 150 -2.22 14.01 4.01
N VAL A 151 -0.97 14.05 3.55
CA VAL A 151 0.06 13.07 3.90
C VAL A 151 1.04 13.69 4.88
N SER A 152 1.24 13.03 6.02
CA SER A 152 2.22 13.45 7.02
C SER A 152 2.91 12.26 7.65
N THR A 153 4.16 12.44 8.08
CA THR A 153 4.85 11.45 8.90
C THR A 153 4.50 11.67 10.36
N VAL A 154 3.93 10.66 11.00
CA VAL A 154 3.59 10.65 12.44
C VAL A 154 4.25 9.48 13.13
N THR A 155 4.53 9.60 14.43
CA THR A 155 5.11 8.50 15.21
C THR A 155 4.00 7.67 15.84
N ILE A 156 3.89 6.39 15.45
CA ILE A 156 2.92 5.43 15.99
C ILE A 156 3.71 4.34 16.72
N ASN A 157 3.47 4.17 18.03
CA ASN A 157 4.17 3.19 18.87
C ASN A 157 5.71 3.27 18.75
N GLY A 158 6.26 4.48 18.65
CA GLY A 158 7.71 4.71 18.52
C GLY A 158 8.27 4.52 17.12
N THR A 159 7.43 4.19 16.12
CA THR A 159 7.84 4.04 14.71
C THR A 159 7.35 5.24 13.90
N ALA A 160 8.23 5.84 13.10
CA ALA A 160 7.83 6.87 12.14
C ALA A 160 7.06 6.23 10.97
N THR A 161 5.80 6.63 10.80
CA THR A 161 4.87 6.09 9.82
C THR A 161 4.36 7.23 8.94
N SER A 162 4.39 7.05 7.62
CA SER A 162 3.71 7.98 6.72
C SER A 162 2.23 7.65 6.68
N VAL A 163 1.39 8.65 6.90
CA VAL A 163 -0.06 8.49 7.08
C VAL A 163 -0.81 9.41 6.14
N VAL A 164 -1.82 8.85 5.46
CA VAL A 164 -2.81 9.57 4.67
C VAL A 164 -4.00 9.87 5.58
N PHE A 165 -4.30 11.15 5.78
CA PHE A 165 -5.50 11.61 6.47
C PHE A 165 -6.54 12.02 5.43
N VAL A 166 -7.70 11.37 5.43
CA VAL A 166 -8.73 11.58 4.40
C VAL A 166 -10.13 11.34 4.96
N GLY A 167 -11.09 12.18 4.57
CA GLY A 167 -12.50 11.97 4.89
C GLY A 167 -13.14 10.97 3.91
N GLY A 168 -13.73 9.91 4.44
CA GLY A 168 -14.44 8.89 3.68
C GLY A 168 -15.84 9.32 3.25
N GLY A 169 -16.45 8.54 2.36
CA GLY A 169 -17.82 8.77 1.90
C GLY A 169 -18.88 8.28 2.88
N ASP A 170 -18.49 7.60 3.95
CA ASP A 170 -19.36 7.03 4.98
C ASP A 170 -19.41 7.84 6.29
N ASP A 171 -19.18 9.14 6.20
CA ASP A 171 -19.18 10.11 7.31
C ASP A 171 -18.01 9.96 8.33
N HIS A 172 -16.94 9.21 8.00
CA HIS A 172 -15.75 9.08 8.86
C HIS A 172 -14.54 9.87 8.35
N LEU A 173 -13.62 10.18 9.27
CA LEU A 173 -12.25 10.59 8.98
C LEU A 173 -11.33 9.40 9.21
N TYR A 174 -10.47 9.10 8.24
CA TYR A 174 -9.54 7.98 8.28
C TYR A 174 -8.09 8.42 8.38
N ALA A 175 -7.31 7.62 9.09
CA ALA A 175 -5.86 7.56 9.00
C ALA A 175 -5.50 6.24 8.31
N LEU A 176 -4.78 6.31 7.20
CA LEU A 176 -4.35 5.15 6.44
C LEU A 176 -2.82 5.09 6.42
N ASP A 177 -2.24 3.91 6.57
CA ASP A 177 -0.84 3.69 6.26
C ASP A 177 -0.58 4.00 4.77
N ALA A 178 0.31 4.96 4.50
CA ALA A 178 0.47 5.52 3.16
C ALA A 178 1.08 4.53 2.15
N SER A 179 1.70 3.45 2.63
CA SER A 179 2.32 2.43 1.78
C SER A 179 1.36 1.30 1.40
N SER A 180 0.34 1.05 2.22
CA SER A 180 -0.55 -0.11 2.08
C SER A 180 -2.04 0.23 1.95
N GLY A 181 -2.45 1.44 2.32
CA GLY A 181 -3.87 1.83 2.39
C GLY A 181 -4.61 1.25 3.60
N SER A 182 -3.93 0.50 4.48
CA SER A 182 -4.54 -0.08 5.67
C SER A 182 -4.99 1.01 6.64
N ILE A 183 -6.20 0.89 7.19
CA ILE A 183 -6.68 1.77 8.26
C ILE A 183 -5.88 1.51 9.54
N ILE A 184 -5.41 2.57 10.21
CA ILE A 184 -4.55 2.52 11.41
C ILE A 184 -5.05 3.40 12.56
#